data_AF-A0A356FGE7-F1
#
_entry.id   AF-A0A356FGE7-F1
#
_cell.length_a   1.000
_cell.length_b   1.000
_cell.length_c   1.000
_cell.angle_alpha   90.00
_cell.angle_beta   90.00
_cell.angle_gamma   90.00
#
_symmetry.space_group_name_H-M   'P 1'
#
loop_
_entity.id
_entity.type
_entity.pdbx_description
1 polymer ?
#
loop_
_entity_poly.entity_id
_entity_poly.type
_entity_poly.pdbx_seq_one_letter_code
_entity_poly.pdbx_strand_id
1 'polypeptide(L)'
;CDNGIDDDRDRDIDCDDEDCSGAEPCRVIAFIRGDPDGNGAVQLTDGIFILNFLFLGGDSPGCLEAADADDNGAVQMTDGIYILNFLFLGGAAMPAPHPDCGTSGEDAEPGCEASSAACG
;
A
#
# COMPACT_ATOMS: atom_id res chain seq x y z
N CYS A 1 18.77 -2.00 -7.60
CA CYS A 1 17.51 -2.65 -7.22
C CYS A 1 16.44 -1.66 -6.76
N ASP A 2 16.75 -0.37 -6.56
CA ASP A 2 15.75 0.68 -6.27
C ASP A 2 16.17 2.08 -6.79
N ASN A 3 17.11 2.14 -7.74
CA ASN A 3 17.77 3.40 -8.12
C ASN A 3 17.56 3.81 -9.59
N GLY A 4 16.80 3.02 -10.37
CA GLY A 4 16.53 3.27 -11.78
C GLY A 4 17.77 3.13 -12.67
N ILE A 5 18.83 2.47 -12.19
CA ILE A 5 20.11 2.32 -12.87
C ILE A 5 20.45 0.83 -13.03
N ASP A 6 20.80 0.49 -14.27
CA ASP A 6 21.47 -0.76 -14.65
C ASP A 6 22.95 -0.69 -14.21
N ASP A 7 23.23 -1.22 -13.01
CA ASP A 7 24.54 -1.12 -12.36
C ASP A 7 25.59 -2.10 -12.97
N ASP A 8 25.14 -3.18 -13.60
CA ASP A 8 26.00 -4.26 -14.12
C ASP A 8 26.09 -4.31 -15.66
N ARG A 9 25.19 -3.61 -16.35
CA ARG A 9 25.06 -3.37 -17.80
C ARG A 9 24.45 -4.51 -18.61
N ASP A 10 23.57 -5.29 -18.03
CA ASP A 10 22.86 -6.36 -18.71
C ASP A 10 21.55 -5.94 -19.41
N ARG A 11 21.10 -4.70 -19.13
CA ARG A 11 19.90 -3.98 -19.62
C ARG A 11 18.63 -4.18 -18.83
N ASP A 12 18.67 -4.92 -17.74
CA ASP A 12 17.57 -5.00 -16.80
C ASP A 12 17.80 -3.97 -15.67
N ILE A 13 16.73 -3.51 -15.03
CA ILE A 13 16.79 -2.43 -14.03
C ILE A 13 15.90 -2.81 -12.86
N ASP A 14 16.37 -2.53 -11.65
CA ASP A 14 15.62 -2.70 -10.41
C ASP A 14 14.96 -4.08 -10.28
N CYS A 15 13.64 -4.18 -10.15
CA CYS A 15 13.00 -5.50 -9.97
C CYS A 15 12.77 -6.28 -11.26
N ASP A 16 13.02 -5.67 -12.43
CA ASP A 16 13.09 -6.39 -13.70
C ASP A 16 14.42 -7.15 -13.86
N ASP A 17 15.43 -6.87 -13.02
CA ASP A 17 16.76 -7.47 -13.03
C ASP A 17 16.84 -8.79 -12.24
N GLU A 18 17.33 -9.87 -12.88
CA GLU A 18 17.49 -11.19 -12.26
C GLU A 18 18.49 -11.15 -11.08
N ASP A 19 19.50 -10.29 -11.15
CA ASP A 19 20.49 -10.11 -10.08
C ASP A 19 19.91 -9.37 -8.86
N CYS A 20 18.76 -8.72 -9.02
CA CYS A 20 17.96 -8.09 -7.96
C CYS A 20 16.90 -9.02 -7.37
N SER A 21 16.83 -10.28 -7.81
CA SER A 21 15.87 -11.25 -7.28
C SER A 21 16.04 -11.46 -5.77
N GLY A 22 15.00 -11.06 -5.02
CA GLY A 22 14.97 -11.15 -3.56
C GLY A 22 15.60 -9.97 -2.82
N ALA A 23 15.94 -8.88 -3.49
CA ALA A 23 16.22 -7.61 -2.82
C ALA A 23 14.95 -7.12 -2.09
N GLU A 24 15.12 -6.50 -0.92
CA GLU A 24 14.01 -5.93 -0.13
C GLU A 24 13.05 -5.01 -0.93
N PRO A 25 13.49 -4.10 -1.83
CA PRO A 25 12.57 -3.30 -2.65
C PRO A 25 11.74 -4.14 -3.63
N CYS A 26 12.24 -5.29 -4.04
CA CYS A 26 11.54 -6.23 -4.93
C CYS A 26 10.65 -7.22 -4.18
N ARG A 27 10.42 -6.98 -2.89
CA ARG A 27 9.55 -7.82 -2.07
C ARG A 27 8.10 -7.50 -2.38
N VAL A 28 7.39 -8.53 -2.84
CA VAL A 28 5.95 -8.49 -3.03
C VAL A 28 5.24 -8.67 -1.68
N ILE A 29 4.47 -7.67 -1.26
CA ILE A 29 3.81 -7.60 0.05
C ILE A 29 2.31 -7.81 -0.10
N ALA A 30 1.72 -8.65 0.77
CA ALA A 30 0.28 -8.89 0.74
C ALA A 30 -0.48 -7.86 1.59
N PHE A 31 -1.52 -7.25 1.05
CA PHE A 31 -2.33 -6.24 1.71
C PHE A 31 -3.77 -6.19 1.19
N ILE A 32 -4.62 -5.42 1.87
CA ILE A 32 -5.97 -5.06 1.43
C ILE A 32 -6.02 -3.53 1.32
N ARG A 33 -6.44 -2.99 0.17
CA ARG A 33 -6.61 -1.55 0.00
C ARG A 33 -7.75 -1.05 0.88
N GLY A 34 -7.45 0.00 1.65
CA GLY A 34 -8.32 0.55 2.67
C GLY A 34 -8.16 -0.05 4.06
N ASP A 35 -7.21 -0.96 4.28
CA ASP A 35 -6.90 -1.60 5.58
C ASP A 35 -5.47 -1.23 6.05
N PRO A 36 -5.20 0.06 6.34
CA PRO A 36 -3.88 0.56 6.72
C PRO A 36 -3.36 0.02 8.06
N ASP A 37 -4.25 -0.43 8.95
CA ASP A 37 -3.86 -1.06 10.21
C ASP A 37 -3.64 -2.59 10.06
N GLY A 38 -3.96 -3.15 8.89
CA GLY A 38 -3.69 -4.53 8.51
C GLY A 38 -4.50 -5.57 9.28
N ASN A 39 -5.69 -5.20 9.78
CA ASN A 39 -6.53 -6.05 10.61
C ASN A 39 -7.42 -7.01 9.79
N GLY A 40 -7.50 -6.83 8.47
CA GLY A 40 -8.27 -7.66 7.54
C GLY A 40 -9.67 -7.14 7.21
N ALA A 41 -10.05 -5.98 7.72
CA ALA A 41 -11.37 -5.41 7.51
C ALA A 41 -11.28 -3.88 7.31
N VAL A 42 -11.87 -3.40 6.22
CA VAL A 42 -12.06 -1.96 6.01
C VAL A 42 -13.25 -1.47 6.85
N GLN A 43 -12.95 -0.61 7.81
CA GLN A 43 -13.88 -0.06 8.80
C GLN A 43 -13.59 1.42 9.12
N LEU A 44 -14.38 1.99 10.03
CA LEU A 44 -14.26 3.40 10.41
C LEU A 44 -12.86 3.75 10.94
N THR A 45 -12.24 2.83 11.68
CA THR A 45 -10.93 3.09 12.31
C THR A 45 -9.83 3.29 11.30
N ASP A 46 -9.95 2.73 10.09
CA ASP A 46 -8.96 2.87 9.01
C ASP A 46 -8.88 4.30 8.49
N GLY A 47 -10.05 4.91 8.25
CA GLY A 47 -10.10 6.32 7.88
C GLY A 47 -9.51 7.22 8.98
N ILE A 48 -9.71 6.88 10.25
CA ILE A 48 -9.11 7.60 11.39
C ILE A 48 -7.61 7.32 11.51
N PHE A 49 -7.16 6.11 11.23
CA PHE A 49 -5.76 5.70 11.24
C PHE A 49 -4.94 6.57 10.29
N ILE A 50 -5.40 6.72 9.05
CA ILE A 50 -4.76 7.59 8.04
C ILE A 50 -4.65 9.03 8.54
N LEU A 51 -5.72 9.60 9.10
CA LEU A 51 -5.72 10.97 9.59
C LEU A 51 -4.78 11.16 10.81
N ASN A 52 -4.71 10.17 11.70
CA ASN A 52 -3.80 10.20 12.83
C ASN A 52 -2.34 10.13 12.39
N PHE A 53 -2.01 9.25 11.44
CA PHE A 53 -0.70 9.16 10.82
C PHE A 53 -0.28 10.50 10.20
N LEU A 54 -1.14 11.10 9.38
CA LEU A 54 -0.84 12.33 8.65
C LEU A 54 -0.72 13.58 9.53
N PHE A 55 -1.55 13.71 10.57
CA PHE A 55 -1.69 14.99 11.28
C PHE A 55 -1.30 14.96 12.76
N LEU A 56 -1.30 13.79 13.39
CA LEU A 56 -1.09 13.64 14.83
C LEU A 56 0.18 12.87 15.19
N GLY A 57 0.96 12.44 14.18
CA GLY A 57 2.16 11.63 14.39
C GLY A 57 1.83 10.25 14.96
N GLY A 58 0.70 9.67 14.55
CA GLY A 58 0.34 8.29 14.86
C GLY A 58 1.27 7.28 14.18
N ASP A 59 1.01 6.00 14.43
CA ASP A 59 1.77 4.91 13.83
C ASP A 59 1.67 4.94 12.28
N SER A 60 2.77 4.59 11.61
CA SER A 60 2.80 4.47 10.15
C SER A 60 2.09 3.18 9.72
N PRO A 61 1.33 3.20 8.60
CA PRO A 61 0.85 1.97 7.97
C PRO A 61 2.04 1.05 7.66
N GLY A 62 1.86 -0.26 7.87
CA GLY A 62 2.87 -1.25 7.45
C GLY A 62 3.01 -1.32 5.92
N CYS A 63 1.95 -0.98 5.20
CA CYS A 63 1.90 -0.92 3.75
C CYS A 63 1.18 0.38 3.36
N LEU A 64 1.89 1.29 2.68
CA LEU A 64 1.32 2.59 2.34
C LEU A 64 0.29 2.47 1.21
N GLU A 65 0.38 1.47 0.33
CA GLU A 65 -0.68 1.11 -0.64
C GLU A 65 -2.00 0.78 0.04
N ALA A 66 -1.96 0.23 1.26
CA ALA A 66 -3.18 -0.04 2.01
C ALA A 66 -3.85 1.26 2.48
N ALA A 67 -3.05 2.32 2.68
CA ALA A 67 -3.50 3.64 3.10
C ALA A 67 -3.83 4.57 1.93
N ASP A 68 -3.28 4.34 0.72
CA ASP A 68 -3.69 4.98 -0.53
C ASP A 68 -4.99 4.32 -1.04
N ALA A 69 -6.11 4.77 -0.47
CA ALA A 69 -7.40 4.14 -0.65
C ALA A 69 -7.99 4.38 -2.05
N ASP A 70 -7.62 5.49 -2.70
CA ASP A 70 -8.06 5.79 -4.06
C ASP A 70 -7.03 5.46 -5.16
N ASP A 71 -5.89 4.91 -4.78
CA ASP A 71 -4.82 4.38 -5.66
C ASP A 71 -4.23 5.47 -6.55
N ASN A 72 -3.97 6.64 -5.97
CA ASN A 72 -3.46 7.82 -6.69
C ASN A 72 -1.93 7.96 -6.65
N GLY A 73 -1.23 7.07 -5.95
CA GLY A 73 0.22 7.08 -5.72
C GLY A 73 0.65 7.94 -4.53
N ALA A 74 -0.26 8.33 -3.64
CA ALA A 74 0.07 9.13 -2.47
C ALA A 74 -0.94 8.99 -1.33
N VAL A 75 -0.43 8.78 -0.11
CA VAL A 75 -1.24 8.80 1.10
C VAL A 75 -1.55 10.25 1.51
N GLN A 76 -2.83 10.61 1.47
CA GLN A 76 -3.34 11.95 1.73
C GLN A 76 -4.60 11.92 2.61
N MET A 77 -5.09 13.11 2.99
CA MET A 77 -6.33 13.22 3.77
C MET A 77 -7.54 12.68 2.98
N THR A 78 -7.50 12.78 1.65
CA THR A 78 -8.57 12.31 0.77
C THR A 78 -8.81 10.82 0.87
N ASP A 79 -7.79 10.03 1.18
CA ASP A 79 -7.90 8.57 1.37
C ASP A 79 -8.77 8.22 2.58
N GLY A 80 -8.54 8.90 3.71
CA GLY A 80 -9.38 8.75 4.88
C GLY A 80 -10.84 9.12 4.58
N ILE A 81 -11.06 10.18 3.79
CA ILE A 81 -12.41 10.57 3.36
C ILE A 81 -13.00 9.55 2.36
N TYR A 82 -12.19 8.95 1.50
CA TYR A 82 -12.59 7.93 0.52
C TYR A 82 -13.17 6.70 1.22
N ILE A 83 -12.47 6.17 2.23
CA ILE A 83 -12.92 5.05 3.07
C ILE A 83 -14.27 5.39 3.72
N LEU A 84 -14.40 6.58 4.32
CA LEU A 84 -15.64 6.99 5.00
C LEU A 84 -16.82 7.14 4.01
N ASN A 85 -16.57 7.66 2.82
CA ASN A 85 -17.58 7.77 1.77
C ASN A 85 -18.07 6.39 1.32
N PHE A 86 -17.17 5.44 1.12
CA PHE A 86 -17.52 4.06 0.79
C PHE A 86 -18.40 3.43 1.89
N LEU A 87 -17.98 3.54 3.15
CA LEU A 87 -18.66 2.91 4.30
C LEU A 87 -20.05 3.48 4.59
N PHE A 88 -20.22 4.80 4.52
CA PHE A 88 -21.43 5.45 5.03
C PHE A 88 -22.32 6.08 3.97
N LEU A 89 -21.78 6.41 2.79
CA LEU A 89 -22.49 7.15 1.75
C LEU A 89 -22.66 6.36 0.46
N GLY A 90 -22.21 5.09 0.42
CA GLY A 90 -22.30 4.24 -0.76
C GLY A 90 -21.42 4.76 -1.90
N GLY A 91 -20.26 5.32 -1.57
CA GLY A 91 -19.24 5.71 -2.53
C GLY A 91 -18.71 4.54 -3.37
N ALA A 92 -17.83 4.84 -4.32
CA ALA A 92 -17.16 3.81 -5.11
C ALA A 92 -16.37 2.85 -4.20
N ALA A 93 -16.35 1.57 -4.58
CA ALA A 93 -15.45 0.60 -3.96
C ALA A 93 -14.00 0.97 -4.29
N MET A 94 -13.09 0.73 -3.33
CA MET A 94 -11.67 0.96 -3.53
C MET A 94 -11.13 0.07 -4.66
N PRO A 95 -10.13 0.55 -5.42
CA PRO A 95 -9.44 -0.26 -6.43
C PRO A 95 -8.85 -1.55 -5.83
N ALA A 96 -8.57 -2.54 -6.69
CA ALA A 96 -8.02 -3.83 -6.28
C ALA A 96 -6.57 -3.71 -5.77
N PRO A 97 -6.20 -4.20 -4.57
CA PRO A 97 -6.84 -5.34 -3.92
C PRO A 97 -7.80 -4.99 -2.79
N HIS A 98 -9.09 -4.94 -3.10
CA HIS A 98 -10.18 -4.82 -2.13
C HIS A 98 -11.36 -5.63 -2.68
N PRO A 99 -12.13 -6.39 -1.87
CA PRO A 99 -12.01 -6.55 -0.41
C PRO A 99 -11.06 -7.66 0.03
N ASP A 100 -10.56 -8.46 -0.90
CA ASP A 100 -9.68 -9.58 -0.62
C ASP A 100 -8.21 -9.14 -0.64
N CYS A 101 -7.36 -9.95 0.01
CA CYS A 101 -5.92 -9.79 -0.07
C CYS A 101 -5.44 -9.85 -1.51
N GLY A 102 -4.54 -8.94 -1.85
CA GLY A 102 -3.72 -9.02 -3.04
C GLY A 102 -2.31 -8.58 -2.73
N THR A 103 -1.49 -8.48 -3.76
CA THR A 103 -0.07 -8.19 -3.64
C THR A 103 0.24 -6.78 -4.12
N SER A 104 1.22 -6.15 -3.49
CA SER A 104 1.87 -4.95 -4.03
C SER A 104 2.46 -5.26 -5.41
N GLY A 105 2.65 -4.20 -6.20
CA GLY A 105 3.57 -4.28 -7.34
C GLY A 105 5.01 -4.49 -6.85
N GLU A 106 5.83 -5.04 -7.73
CA GLU A 106 7.28 -4.88 -7.66
C GLU A 106 7.56 -3.38 -7.87
N ASP A 107 8.37 -2.75 -7.01
CA ASP A 107 8.59 -1.30 -7.00
C ASP A 107 7.33 -0.43 -6.83
N ALA A 108 6.37 -0.86 -6.02
CA ALA A 108 5.20 -0.04 -5.71
C ALA A 108 5.61 1.30 -5.07
N GLU A 109 4.97 2.39 -5.53
CA GLU A 109 5.03 3.71 -4.89
C GLU A 109 3.60 4.23 -4.58
N PRO A 110 3.28 4.54 -3.31
CA PRO A 110 4.15 4.43 -2.13
C PRO A 110 4.58 2.98 -1.79
N GLY A 111 5.43 2.77 -0.79
CA GLY A 111 6.03 1.45 -0.54
C GLY A 111 5.29 0.61 0.49
N CYS A 112 5.50 -0.70 0.47
CA CYS A 112 5.07 -1.60 1.54
C CYS A 112 6.24 -2.24 2.28
N GLU A 113 6.33 -2.01 3.59
CA GLU A 113 7.41 -2.52 4.44
C GLU A 113 6.98 -3.83 5.14
N ALA A 114 5.68 -4.02 5.37
CA ALA A 114 5.12 -5.17 6.06
C ALA A 114 3.78 -5.63 5.47
N SER A 115 3.60 -6.94 5.35
CA SER A 115 2.33 -7.55 4.95
C SER A 115 1.26 -7.31 6.01
N SER A 116 0.02 -7.14 5.56
CA SER A 116 -1.15 -7.23 6.43
C SER A 116 -1.13 -8.56 7.17
N ALA A 117 -1.35 -8.50 8.49
CA ALA A 117 -1.42 -9.70 9.33
C ALA A 117 -2.58 -10.62 8.93
N ALA A 118 -3.60 -10.06 8.26
CA ALA A 118 -4.74 -10.80 7.74
C ALA A 118 -4.47 -11.54 6.42
N CYS A 119 -3.35 -11.27 5.75
CA CYS A 119 -3.00 -11.87 4.45
C CYS A 119 -1.95 -12.98 4.53
N GLY A 120 -1.82 -13.64 5.69
CA GLY A 120 -0.82 -14.68 6.01
C GLY A 120 -1.35 -16.11 6.07
#